data_AF-A0A4Q3DGR4-F1
#
_entry.id   AF-A0A4Q3DGR4-F1
#
_cell.length_a   1.000
_cell.length_b   1.000
_cell.length_c   1.000
_cell.angle_alpha   90.00
_cell.angle_beta   90.00
_cell.angle_gamma   90.00
#
_symmetry.space_group_name_H-M   'P 1'
#
loop_
_entity.id
_entity.type
_entity.pdbx_description
1 polymer ?
#
loop_
_entity_poly.entity_id
_entity_poly.type
_entity_poly.pdbx_seq_one_letter_code
_entity_poly.pdbx_strand_id
1 'polypeptide(L)'
;MVEPLSNFTLQANAAYIYSKINDDVINSTRPLQGQSPYLLNLGVIYDLEKSGLNATLLFNQIGKRIYLVGDIAAGGSGAPDIWEAPRPVLDFQIGKKLVKNRAEIRLNVSDIFNRKQYF
;
A
#
# COMPACT_ATOMS: atom_id res chain seq x y z
N MET A 1 18.75 33.23 1.09
CA MET A 1 17.40 32.78 1.46
C MET A 1 17.39 31.26 1.33
N VAL A 2 16.84 30.51 2.30
CA VAL A 2 16.74 29.04 2.19
C VAL A 2 15.36 28.73 1.62
N GLU A 3 15.30 28.01 0.51
CA GLU A 3 14.02 27.63 -0.11
C GLU A 3 13.27 26.67 0.83
N PRO A 4 11.98 26.92 1.13
CA PRO A 4 11.23 26.16 2.15
C PRO A 4 11.07 24.67 1.82
N LEU A 5 11.31 24.27 0.57
CA LEU A 5 11.14 22.91 0.07
C LEU A 5 12.47 22.14 -0.07
N SER A 6 13.62 22.77 0.17
CA SER A 6 14.94 22.16 -0.12
C SER A 6 15.24 20.89 0.66
N ASN A 7 14.49 20.64 1.75
CA ASN A 7 14.69 19.53 2.66
C ASN A 7 13.67 18.40 2.44
N PHE A 8 12.77 18.54 1.46
CA PHE A 8 11.74 17.56 1.15
C PHE A 8 12.12 16.72 -0.06
N THR A 9 11.90 15.41 0.04
CA THR A 9 11.94 14.47 -1.08
C THR A 9 10.59 13.79 -1.20
N LEU A 10 10.03 13.78 -2.42
CA LEU A 10 8.78 13.11 -2.75
C LEU A 10 9.08 11.84 -3.54
N GLN A 11 8.40 10.75 -3.19
CA GLN A 11 8.47 9.50 -3.93
C GLN A 11 7.06 9.02 -4.24
N ALA A 12 6.88 8.46 -5.43
CA ALA A 12 5.60 7.90 -5.83
C ALA A 12 5.84 6.72 -6.79
N ASN A 13 5.10 5.64 -6.58
CA ASN A 13 5.01 4.50 -7.49
C ASN A 13 3.54 4.13 -7.67
N ALA A 14 3.12 3.93 -8.91
CA ALA A 14 1.77 3.51 -9.23
C ALA A 14 1.81 2.44 -10.32
N ALA A 15 0.89 1.49 -10.27
CA ALA A 15 0.67 0.55 -11.36
C ALA A 15 -0.83 0.39 -11.61
N TYR A 16 -1.17 0.19 -12.88
CA TYR A 16 -2.49 -0.26 -13.32
C TYR A 16 -2.33 -1.61 -14.00
N ILE A 17 -3.13 -2.58 -13.59
CA ILE A 17 -3.02 -3.98 -13.99
C ILE A 17 -4.37 -4.41 -14.52
N TYR A 18 -4.40 -4.82 -15.79
CA TYR A 18 -5.59 -5.35 -16.41
C TYR A 18 -5.38 -6.82 -16.77
N SER A 19 -6.19 -7.70 -16.20
CA SER A 19 -6.20 -9.12 -16.51
C SER A 19 -7.63 -9.63 -16.59
N LYS A 20 -7.83 -10.54 -17.53
CA LYS A 20 -9.07 -11.30 -17.71
C LYS A 20 -8.72 -12.75 -17.95
N ILE A 21 -9.35 -13.62 -17.18
CA ILE A 21 -9.39 -15.05 -17.39
C ILE A 21 -10.80 -15.37 -17.87
N ASN A 22 -10.89 -16.13 -18.95
CA ASN A 22 -12.14 -16.79 -19.33
C ASN A 22 -12.19 -18.11 -18.55
N ASP A 23 -13.16 -18.21 -17.66
CA ASP A 23 -13.39 -19.42 -16.90
C ASP A 23 -14.47 -20.23 -17.62
N ASP A 24 -14.02 -21.22 -18.40
CA ASP A 24 -14.88 -22.06 -19.23
C ASP A 24 -15.79 -22.97 -18.37
N VAL A 25 -15.45 -23.19 -17.10
CA VAL A 25 -16.22 -24.04 -16.17
C VAL A 25 -17.48 -23.33 -15.71
N ILE A 26 -17.41 -22.00 -15.52
CA ILE A 26 -18.51 -21.18 -14.98
C ILE A 26 -19.05 -20.16 -15.99
N ASN A 27 -18.55 -20.20 -17.24
CA ASN A 27 -18.87 -19.29 -18.35
C ASN A 27 -18.83 -17.81 -17.92
N SER A 28 -17.79 -17.42 -17.20
CA SER A 28 -17.62 -16.08 -16.65
C SER A 28 -16.20 -15.56 -16.85
N THR A 29 -16.07 -14.24 -16.95
CA THR A 29 -14.77 -13.58 -17.09
C THR A 29 -14.42 -12.84 -15.80
N ARG A 30 -13.26 -13.14 -15.22
CA ARG A 30 -12.78 -12.54 -13.95
C ARG A 30 -11.27 -12.29 -13.94
N PRO A 31 -10.76 -11.40 -13.06
CA PRO A 31 -9.31 -11.26 -12.86
C PRO A 31 -8.71 -12.47 -12.13
N LEU A 32 -7.38 -12.58 -12.16
CA LEU A 32 -6.64 -13.59 -11.38
C LEU A 32 -6.82 -13.40 -9.87
N GLN A 33 -6.94 -14.51 -9.15
CA GLN A 33 -6.90 -14.51 -7.68
C GLN A 33 -5.60 -13.85 -7.20
N GLY A 34 -5.70 -13.03 -6.15
CA GLY A 34 -4.56 -12.30 -5.58
C GLY A 34 -4.10 -11.08 -6.38
N GLN A 35 -4.62 -10.86 -7.59
CA GLN A 35 -4.23 -9.72 -8.43
C GLN A 35 -5.10 -8.49 -8.11
N SER A 36 -4.45 -7.41 -7.67
CA SER A 36 -5.09 -6.10 -7.58
C SER A 36 -5.04 -5.37 -8.92
N PRO A 37 -6.11 -4.65 -9.31
CA PRO A 37 -6.15 -3.89 -10.57
C PRO A 37 -5.29 -2.63 -10.53
N TYR A 38 -4.84 -2.23 -9.35
CA TYR A 38 -3.89 -1.13 -9.18
C TYR A 38 -3.15 -1.26 -7.84
N LEU A 39 -2.04 -0.54 -7.75
CA LEU A 39 -1.34 -0.24 -6.50
C LEU A 39 -0.84 1.20 -6.52
N LEU A 40 -0.81 1.82 -5.35
CA LEU A 40 -0.34 3.18 -5.11
C LEU A 40 0.59 3.18 -3.90
N ASN A 41 1.81 3.69 -4.07
CA ASN A 41 2.74 3.94 -2.99
C ASN A 41 3.23 5.38 -3.09
N LEU A 42 3.07 6.15 -2.02
CA LEU A 42 3.50 7.55 -1.93
C LEU A 42 4.40 7.71 -0.71
N GLY A 43 5.42 8.54 -0.84
CA GLY A 43 6.39 8.82 0.21
C GLY A 43 6.72 10.30 0.28
N VAL A 44 6.68 10.86 1.49
CA VAL A 44 7.20 12.19 1.79
C VAL A 44 8.31 12.02 2.81
N ILE A 45 9.50 12.47 2.44
CA ILE A 45 10.68 12.42 3.29
C ILE A 45 11.10 13.86 3.56
N TYR A 46 11.35 14.16 4.82
CA TYR A 46 11.92 15.42 5.27
C TYR A 46 13.24 15.13 5.97
N ASP A 47 14.35 15.71 5.47
CA ASP A 47 15.66 15.62 6.11
C ASP A 47 16.21 17.03 6.39
N LEU A 48 16.30 17.39 7.66
CA LEU A 48 16.93 18.62 8.12
C LEU A 48 18.28 18.30 8.75
N GLU A 49 19.28 18.14 7.89
CA GLU A 49 20.65 17.75 8.25
C GLU A 49 21.25 18.65 9.34
N LYS A 50 21.02 19.97 9.27
CA LYS A 50 21.51 20.95 10.26
C LYS A 50 21.08 20.63 11.69
N SER A 51 19.90 20.04 11.84
CA SER A 51 19.37 19.64 13.14
C SER A 51 19.53 18.14 13.40
N GLY A 52 19.97 17.36 12.41
CA GLY A 52 19.98 15.90 12.46
C GLY A 52 18.58 15.26 12.53
N LEU A 53 17.51 16.00 12.22
CA LEU A 53 16.15 15.50 12.26
C LEU A 53 15.77 14.94 10.89
N ASN A 54 15.18 13.75 10.85
CA ASN A 54 14.52 13.21 9.68
C ASN A 54 13.10 12.76 10.02
N ALA A 55 12.19 12.83 9.06
CA ALA A 55 10.84 12.31 9.17
C ALA A 55 10.41 11.74 7.82
N THR A 56 9.71 10.62 7.85
CA THR A 56 9.22 9.93 6.65
C THR A 56 7.77 9.56 6.87
N LEU A 57 6.93 9.91 5.90
CA LEU A 57 5.52 9.51 5.82
C LEU A 57 5.34 8.65 4.58
N LEU A 58 4.83 7.44 4.75
CA LEU A 58 4.59 6.49 3.66
C LEU A 58 3.11 6.14 3.60
N PHE A 59 2.54 6.18 2.41
CA PHE A 59 1.18 5.75 2.14
C PHE A 59 1.21 4.62 1.12
N ASN A 60 0.56 3.51 1.43
CA ASN A 60 0.45 2.36 0.53
C ASN A 60 -1.02 1.94 0.40
N GLN A 61 -1.49 1.66 -0.80
CA GLN A 61 -2.83 1.12 -1.05
C GLN A 61 -2.81 0.18 -2.25
N ILE A 62 -3.45 -0.97 -2.09
CA ILE A 62 -3.74 -1.91 -3.18
C ILE A 62 -5.24 -1.90 -3.50
N GLY A 63 -5.58 -2.12 -4.78
CA GLY A 63 -6.95 -2.22 -5.24
C GLY A 63 -7.66 -3.52 -4.80
N LYS A 64 -8.99 -3.50 -4.90
CA LYS A 64 -9.87 -4.64 -4.59
C LYS A 64 -9.46 -5.86 -5.42
N ARG A 65 -9.31 -7.02 -4.80
CA ARG A 65 -8.90 -8.25 -5.49
C ARG A 65 -9.67 -9.46 -4.99
N ILE A 66 -9.67 -10.52 -5.79
CA ILE A 66 -10.25 -11.81 -5.37
C ILE A 66 -9.28 -12.42 -4.35
N TYR A 67 -9.75 -12.62 -3.12
CA TYR A 67 -9.00 -13.31 -2.08
C TYR A 67 -9.10 -14.82 -2.26
N LEU A 68 -10.31 -15.32 -2.50
CA LEU A 68 -10.60 -16.73 -2.71
C LEU A 68 -11.59 -16.88 -3.86
N VAL A 69 -11.21 -17.71 -4.83
CA VAL A 69 -12.08 -18.13 -5.93
C VAL A 69 -13.12 -19.10 -5.39
N GLY A 70 -14.39 -18.77 -5.58
CA GLY A 70 -15.50 -19.65 -5.24
C GLY A 70 -15.67 -20.76 -6.26
N ASP A 71 -16.18 -21.91 -5.80
CA ASP A 71 -16.59 -23.02 -6.67
C ASP A 71 -18.04 -22.79 -7.09
N ILE A 72 -18.26 -22.33 -8.32
CA ILE A 72 -19.59 -22.23 -8.92
C ILE A 72 -19.82 -23.47 -9.77
N ALA A 73 -20.22 -24.59 -9.14
CA ALA A 73 -20.65 -25.75 -9.91
C ALA A 73 -21.79 -25.37 -10.87
N ALA A 74 -21.73 -25.88 -12.11
CA ALA A 74 -22.76 -25.71 -13.14
C ALA A 74 -24.11 -26.25 -12.60
N GLY A 75 -24.97 -25.35 -12.13
CA GLY A 75 -26.18 -25.70 -11.38
C GLY A 75 -26.61 -24.65 -10.34
N GLY A 76 -25.79 -23.64 -10.05
CA GLY A 76 -26.18 -22.48 -9.24
C GLY A 76 -26.08 -22.66 -7.72
N SER A 77 -25.55 -23.80 -7.26
CA SER A 77 -25.40 -24.15 -5.84
C SER A 77 -23.97 -23.97 -5.30
N GLY A 78 -23.17 -23.13 -5.95
CA GLY A 78 -21.78 -22.88 -5.59
C GLY A 78 -21.53 -21.61 -4.76
N ALA A 79 -20.34 -21.50 -4.18
CA ALA A 79 -19.94 -20.34 -3.38
C ALA A 79 -19.46 -19.19 -4.30
N PRO A 80 -19.83 -17.92 -4.04
CA PRO A 80 -19.30 -16.79 -4.79
C PRO A 80 -17.84 -16.50 -4.44
N ASP A 81 -17.16 -15.73 -5.30
CA ASP A 81 -15.81 -15.22 -5.03
C ASP A 81 -15.79 -14.33 -3.78
N ILE A 82 -14.80 -14.53 -2.91
CA ILE A 82 -14.53 -13.71 -1.73
C ILE A 82 -13.57 -12.60 -2.14
N TRP A 83 -13.88 -11.35 -1.80
CA TRP A 83 -13.15 -10.18 -2.31
C TRP A 83 -12.52 -9.39 -1.18
N GLU A 84 -11.20 -9.27 -1.22
CA GLU A 84 -10.47 -8.38 -0.33
C GLU A 84 -10.70 -6.91 -0.75
N ALA A 85 -11.23 -6.10 0.17
CA ALA A 85 -11.44 -4.68 -0.04
C ALA A 85 -10.11 -3.89 -0.06
N PRO A 86 -10.02 -2.77 -0.80
CA PRO A 86 -8.86 -1.88 -0.73
C PRO A 86 -8.66 -1.35 0.69
N ARG A 87 -7.43 -1.43 1.20
CA ARG A 87 -7.06 -0.91 2.51
C ARG A 87 -5.85 0.02 2.40
N PRO A 88 -6.00 1.33 2.66
CA PRO A 88 -4.87 2.23 2.77
C PRO A 88 -4.11 1.98 4.07
N VAL A 89 -2.78 2.00 4.00
CA VAL A 89 -1.84 1.92 5.12
C VAL A 89 -1.02 3.19 5.14
N LEU A 90 -0.94 3.84 6.30
CA LEU A 90 -0.11 5.02 6.52
C LEU A 90 0.89 4.71 7.61
N ASP A 91 2.17 4.81 7.27
CA ASP A 91 3.29 4.60 8.18
C ASP A 91 4.04 5.92 8.37
N PHE A 92 4.46 6.18 9.61
CA PHE A 92 5.26 7.34 9.95
C PHE A 92 6.53 6.92 10.68
N GLN A 93 7.65 7.50 10.29
CA GLN A 93 8.93 7.35 10.95
C GLN A 93 9.47 8.74 11.28
N ILE A 94 10.04 8.89 12.46
CA ILE A 94 10.80 10.07 12.84
C ILE A 94 12.12 9.65 13.47
N GLY A 95 13.20 10.29 13.05
CA GLY A 95 14.55 10.01 13.49
C GLY A 95 15.28 11.27 13.95
N LYS A 96 16.16 11.09 14.92
CA LYS A 96 17.07 12.12 15.41
C LYS A 96 18.48 11.57 15.47
N LYS A 97 19.36 12.13 14.64
CA LYS A 97 20.80 11.94 14.69
C LYS A 97 21.36 12.66 15.93
N LEU A 98 22.24 11.96 16.63
CA LEU A 98 22.90 12.38 17.88
C LEU A 98 24.42 12.24 17.71
N VAL A 99 25.18 12.79 18.66
CA VAL A 99 26.64 12.63 18.76
C VAL A 99 27.35 12.95 17.42
N LYS A 100 27.09 14.14 16.85
CA LYS A 100 27.64 14.56 15.54
C LYS A 100 27.38 13.52 14.44
N ASN A 101 26.14 13.04 14.34
CA ASN A 101 25.67 12.04 13.37
C ASN A 101 26.29 10.64 13.54
N ARG A 102 26.87 10.31 14.70
CA ARG A 102 27.43 8.98 14.99
C ARG A 102 26.45 8.01 15.65
N ALA A 103 25.30 8.51 16.07
CA ALA A 103 24.21 7.71 16.62
C ALA A 103 22.87 8.25 16.10
N GLU A 104 21.83 7.43 16.13
CA GLU A 104 20.48 7.83 15.74
C GLU A 104 19.45 7.09 16.59
N ILE A 105 18.44 7.82 17.05
CA ILE A 105 17.22 7.25 17.64
C ILE A 105 16.10 7.41 16.62
N ARG A 106 15.37 6.33 16.35
CA ARG A 106 14.21 6.31 15.46
C ARG A 106 12.98 5.76 16.16
N LEU A 107 11.86 6.43 15.97
CA LEU A 107 10.52 5.96 16.30
C LEU A 107 9.79 5.62 15.00
N ASN A 108 9.14 4.46 14.99
CA ASN A 108 8.31 4.01 13.87
C ASN A 108 6.90 3.73 14.37
N VAL A 109 5.92 4.29 13.69
CA VAL A 109 4.50 4.02 13.91
C VAL A 109 3.94 3.52 12.59
N SER A 110 3.67 2.22 12.53
CA SER A 110 3.07 1.59 11.36
C SER A 110 1.55 1.54 11.47
N ASP A 111 0.90 1.53 10.31
CA ASP A 111 -0.54 1.34 10.20
C ASP A 111 -1.38 2.31 11.05
N ILE A 112 -1.06 3.60 10.97
CA ILE A 112 -1.68 4.69 11.76
C ILE A 112 -3.19 4.72 11.60
N PHE A 113 -3.69 4.37 10.41
CA PHE A 113 -5.13 4.34 10.16
C PHE A 113 -5.84 3.21 10.89
N ASN A 114 -5.14 2.13 11.27
CA ASN A 114 -5.65 0.97 11.98
C ASN A 114 -7.00 0.47 11.42
N ARG A 115 -7.11 0.39 10.09
CA ARG A 115 -8.37 0.03 9.43
C ARG A 115 -8.58 -1.48 9.49
N LYS A 116 -9.81 -1.92 9.72
CA LYS A 116 -10.17 -3.34 9.59
C LYS A 116 -10.09 -3.76 8.11
N GLN A 117 -9.47 -4.89 7.83
CA GLN A 117 -9.49 -5.52 6.50
C GLN A 117 -10.84 -6.23 6.30
N TYR A 118 -11.51 -5.96 5.19
CA TYR A 118 -12.76 -6.61 4.80
C TYR A 118 -12.52 -7.59 3.65
N PHE A 119 -13.25 -8.70 3.68
CA PHE A 119 -13.22 -9.83 2.74
C PHE A 119 -14.65 -10.20 2.34
#